data_AF-A0A353F8E4-F1
#
_entry.id   AF-A0A353F8E4-F1
#
_cell.length_a   1.000
_cell.length_b   1.000
_cell.length_c   1.000
_cell.angle_alpha   90.00
_cell.angle_beta   90.00
_cell.angle_gamma   90.00
#
_symmetry.space_group_name_H-M   'P 1'
#
loop_
_entity.id
_entity.type
_entity.pdbx_description
1 polymer ?
#
loop_
_entity_poly.entity_id
_entity_poly.type
_entity_poly.pdbx_seq_one_letter_code
_entity_poly.pdbx_strand_id
1 'polypeptide(L)' 'MVTRKELRGFRIIKGVKNKRTSLKLMAMNGSRFIVMQNHYVIGLLWRTRSYEFSHLRDAEMCYEKLLYTRASPWLLL' A
#
# COMPACT_ATOMS: atom_id res chain seq x y z
N MET A 1 -2.37 -5.91 -32.38
CA MET A 1 -1.95 -4.59 -31.83
C MET A 1 -3.05 -4.11 -30.89
N VAL A 2 -2.90 -4.34 -29.59
CA VAL A 2 -3.86 -3.86 -28.58
C VAL A 2 -3.45 -2.43 -28.22
N THR A 3 -4.34 -1.49 -28.49
CA THR A 3 -4.16 -0.05 -28.33
C THR A 3 -3.84 0.31 -26.87
N ARG A 4 -2.71 1.00 -26.65
CA ARG A 4 -2.14 1.51 -25.38
C ARG A 4 -3.02 2.52 -24.60
N LYS A 5 -4.35 2.46 -24.75
CA LYS A 5 -5.35 3.26 -24.01
C LYS A 5 -6.15 2.43 -22.99
N GLU A 6 -5.77 1.18 -22.73
CA GLU A 6 -6.43 0.35 -21.72
C GLU A 6 -5.96 0.71 -20.30
N LEU A 7 -6.75 1.58 -19.67
CA LEU A 7 -6.97 1.69 -18.22
C LEU A 7 -5.72 1.87 -17.34
N ARG A 8 -5.18 3.10 -17.36
CA ARG A 8 -4.28 3.65 -16.32
C ARG A 8 -5.04 3.89 -15.01
N GLY A 9 -5.55 2.83 -14.38
CA GLY A 9 -6.37 2.89 -13.18
C GLY A 9 -5.67 2.30 -11.97
N PHE A 10 -5.78 2.98 -10.82
CA PHE A 10 -5.50 2.38 -9.52
C PHE A 10 -6.79 1.78 -8.96
N ARG A 11 -6.79 0.48 -8.69
CA ARG A 11 -7.90 -0.19 -8.00
C ARG A 11 -7.45 -0.60 -6.60
N ILE A 12 -8.11 -0.10 -5.57
CA ILE A 12 -7.85 -0.55 -4.19
C ILE A 12 -8.43 -1.97 -4.05
N ILE A 13 -7.59 -2.92 -3.65
CA ILE A 13 -7.99 -4.32 -3.39
C ILE A 13 -8.36 -4.47 -1.93
N LYS A 14 -7.47 -4.04 -1.03
CA LYS A 14 -7.63 -4.12 0.44
C LYS A 14 -7.11 -2.82 1.06
N GLY A 15 -7.69 -2.43 2.19
CA GLY A 15 -7.18 -1.28 2.93
C GLY A 15 -7.68 -1.25 4.36
N VAL A 16 -6.78 -0.86 5.26
CA VAL A 16 -7.08 -0.57 6.65
C VAL A 16 -6.61 0.84 7.00
N LYS A 17 -7.35 1.52 7.87
CA LYS A 17 -6.99 2.85 8.37
C LYS A 17 -7.25 2.93 9.87
N ASN A 18 -6.20 3.29 10.58
CA ASN A 18 -6.20 3.61 12.00
C ASN A 18 -5.82 5.09 12.20
N LYS A 19 -5.95 5.60 13.44
CA LYS A 19 -5.61 7.01 13.78
C LYS A 19 -4.16 7.40 13.45
N ARG A 20 -3.23 6.43 13.49
CA ARG A 20 -1.79 6.65 13.29
C ARG A 20 -1.26 6.13 11.96
N THR A 21 -1.96 5.21 11.30
CA THR A 21 -1.47 4.55 10.09
C THR A 21 -2.60 4.22 9.12
N SER A 22 -2.33 4.26 7.83
CA SER A 22 -3.20 3.70 6.79
C SER A 22 -2.37 2.79 5.90
N LEU A 23 -2.85 1.58 5.67
CA LEU A 23 -2.22 0.61 4.79
C LEU A 23 -3.21 0.26 3.68
N LYS A 24 -2.76 0.33 2.43
CA LYS A 24 -3.58 0.07 1.25
C LYS A 24 -2.83 -0.86 0.31
N LEU A 25 -3.51 -1.88 -0.19
CA LEU A 25 -3.06 -2.71 -1.30
C LEU A 25 -3.84 -2.30 -2.54
N MET A 26 -3.13 -1.96 -3.61
CA MET A 26 -3.69 -1.44 -4.86
C MET A 26 -3.18 -2.27 -6.03
N ALA A 27 -4.03 -2.52 -7.02
CA ALA A 27 -3.63 -3.00 -8.34
C ALA A 27 -3.50 -1.81 -9.30
N MET A 28 -2.43 -1.79 -10.07
CA MET A 28 -2.20 -0.86 -11.17
C MET A 28 -2.16 -1.65 -12.48
N ASN A 29 -3.06 -1.33 -13.40
CA ASN A 29 -3.12 -1.87 -14.77
C ASN A 29 -3.16 -3.41 -14.84
N GLY A 30 -3.64 -4.10 -13.79
CA GLY A 30 -3.81 -5.57 -13.75
C GLY A 30 -2.52 -6.39 -13.64
N SER A 31 -1.34 -5.79 -13.82
CA SER A 31 -0.04 -6.49 -13.85
C SER A 31 0.95 -5.99 -12.80
N ARG A 32 0.57 -5.00 -11.98
CA ARG A 32 1.39 -4.45 -10.90
C ARG A 32 0.54 -4.24 -9.67
N PHE A 33 1.14 -4.43 -8.51
CA PHE A 33 0.52 -4.30 -7.21
C PHE A 33 1.35 -3.38 -6.34
N ILE A 34 0.70 -2.49 -5.62
CA ILE A 34 1.34 -1.47 -4.79
C ILE A 34 0.78 -1.57 -3.39
N VAL A 35 1.67 -1.78 -2.42
CA VAL A 35 1.34 -1.68 -0.99
C VAL A 35 1.81 -0.33 -0.50
N MET A 36 0.87 0.50 -0.06
CA MET A 36 1.13 1.85 0.41
C MET A 36 0.81 1.97 1.90
N GLN A 37 1.80 2.37 2.69
CA GLN A 37 1.68 2.59 4.13
C GLN A 37 1.92 4.07 4.45
N ASN A 38 0.87 4.75 4.87
CA ASN A 38 0.90 6.12 5.34
C ASN A 38 0.93 6.16 6.86
N HIS A 39 1.78 7.00 7.43
CA HIS A 39 1.89 7.27 8.85
C HIS A 39 1.41 8.69 9.13
N TYR A 40 0.65 8.85 10.19
CA TYR A 40 0.05 10.11 10.60
C TYR A 40 0.52 10.49 11.99
N VAL A 41 0.85 11.76 12.17
CA VAL A 41 1.18 12.37 13.46
C VAL A 41 0.23 13.56 13.64
N ILE A 42 -0.58 13.54 14.70
CA ILE A 42 -1.55 14.61 15.03
C ILE A 42 -2.48 14.93 13.83
N GLY A 43 -2.91 13.89 13.10
CA GLY A 43 -3.81 14.03 11.95
C GLY A 43 -3.15 14.49 10.64
N LEU A 44 -1.86 14.84 10.65
CA LEU A 44 -1.10 15.19 9.44
C LEU A 44 -0.34 13.97 8.91
N LEU A 45 -0.27 13.86 7.57
CA LEU A 45 0.52 12.83 6.92
C LEU A 45 2.01 13.13 7.17
N TRP A 46 2.66 12.26 7.92
CA TRP A 46 4.08 12.40 8.27
C TRP A 46 4.96 11.70 7.24
N ARG A 47 4.63 10.45 6.91
CA ARG A 47 5.48 9.62 6.05
C ARG A 47 4.66 8.64 5.23
N THR A 48 5.02 8.49 3.96
CA THR A 48 4.51 7.43 3.09
C THR A 48 5.63 6.45 2.77
N ARG A 49 5.31 5.16 2.79
CA ARG A 49 6.13 4.09 2.24
C ARG A 49 5.32 3.38 1.17
N SER A 50 5.91 3.16 0.00
CA SER A 50 5.29 2.44 -1.10
C SER A 50 6.19 1.28 -1.51
N TYR A 51 5.59 0.12 -1.68
CA TYR A 51 6.24 -1.10 -2.13
C TYR A 51 5.53 -1.59 -3.39
N GLU A 52 6.28 -1.77 -4.47
CA GLU A 52 5.75 -2.22 -5.75
C GLU A 52 6.11 -3.69 -5.99
N PHE A 53 5.16 -4.44 -6.55
CA PHE A 53 5.28 -5.87 -6.81
C PHE A 53 4.66 -6.21 -8.16
N SER A 54 5.24 -7.20 -8.83
CA SER A 54 4.71 -7.72 -10.10
C SER A 54 3.63 -8.79 -9.90
N HIS A 55 3.64 -9.49 -8.75
CA HIS A 55 2.69 -10.55 -8.43
C HIS A 55 1.82 -10.19 -7.24
N LEU A 56 0.53 -10.56 -7.31
CA LEU A 56 -0.45 -10.28 -6.25
C LEU A 56 -0.04 -10.95 -4.93
N ARG A 57 0.43 -12.20 -5.01
CA ARG A 57 0.80 -13.01 -3.84
C ARG A 57 1.89 -12.35 -2.99
N ASP A 58 2.92 -11.79 -3.64
CA ASP A 58 4.01 -11.10 -2.95
C ASP A 58 3.52 -9.81 -2.28
N ALA A 59 2.62 -9.09 -2.96
CA ALA A 59 2.01 -7.89 -2.43
C ALA A 59 1.09 -8.19 -1.23
N GLU A 60 0.33 -9.28 -1.27
CA GLU A 60 -0.50 -9.73 -0.15
C GLU A 60 0.35 -10.16 1.06
N MET A 61 1.41 -10.94 0.84
CA MET A 61 2.35 -11.30 1.90
C MET A 61 2.99 -10.06 2.55
N CYS A 62 3.40 -9.08 1.73
CA CYS A 62 3.94 -7.81 2.25
C CYS A 62 2.89 -7.03 3.03
N TYR A 63 1.66 -6.95 2.51
CA TYR A 63 0.54 -6.29 3.17
C TYR A 63 0.24 -6.92 4.54
N GLU A 64 0.13 -8.24 4.62
CA GLU A 64 -0.10 -8.95 5.88
C GLU A 64 1.05 -8.76 6.86
N LYS A 65 2.30 -8.85 6.36
CA LYS A 65 3.47 -8.56 7.18
C LYS A 65 3.39 -7.16 7.78
N LEU A 66 3.06 -6.14 7.00
CA LEU A 66 2.91 -4.76 7.48
C LEU A 66 1.69 -4.55 8.39
N LEU A 67 0.64 -5.37 8.21
CA LEU A 67 -0.57 -5.34 9.05
C LEU A 67 -0.29 -5.86 10.47
N TYR A 68 0.43 -6.99 10.56
CA TYR A 68 0.70 -7.68 11.83
C TYR A 68 2.01 -7.24 12.49
N THR A 69 2.93 -6.65 11.74
CA THR A 69 4.10 -5.99 12.33
C THR A 69 3.59 -4.76 13.08
N ARG A 70 3.38 -4.90 14.39
CA ARG A 70 3.10 -3.76 15.28
C ARG A 70 4.14 -2.70 14.99
N ALA A 71 3.71 -1.55 14.46
CA ALA A 71 4.56 -0.40 14.29
C ALA A 71 5.08 -0.02 15.68
N SER A 72 6.31 -0.40 15.98
CA SER A 72 6.97 0.03 17.20
C SER A 72 7.11 1.55 17.11
N PRO A 73 6.58 2.31 18.08
CA PRO A 73 6.65 3.77 18.06
C PRO A 73 8.10 4.29 18.03
N TRP A 74 9.07 3.45 18.40
CA TRP A 74 10.50 3.76 18.42
C TRP A 74 11.19 3.74 17.05
N LEU A 75 10.58 3.17 16.02
CA LEU A 75 11.11 3.16 14.64
C LEU A 75 10.63 4.38 13.81
N LEU A 76 9.93 5.31 14.45
CA LEU A 76 9.41 6.54 13.86
C LEU A 76 10.14 7.81 14.32
N LEU A 77 11.09 7.68 15.24
CA LEU A 77 12.11 8.69 15.58
C LEU A 77 13.38 8.39 14.78
#